data_AF-A0A0Q9AIE2-F1
#
_entry.id   AF-A0A0Q9AIE2-F1
#
_cell.length_a   1.000
_cell.length_b   1.000
_cell.length_c   1.000
_cell.angle_alpha   90.00
_cell.angle_beta   90.00
_cell.angle_gamma   90.00
#
_symmetry.space_group_name_H-M   'P 1'
#
loop_
_entity.id
_entity.type
_entity.pdbx_description
1 polymer ?
#
loop_
_entity_poly.entity_id
_entity_poly.type
_entity_poly.pdbx_seq_one_letter_code
_entity_poly.pdbx_strand_id
1 'polypeptide(L)' 'MSEQPNTVDTARQQLEPAAAEAVRAYAAKTRADADRFAAVLEDIAAHGLPAVETCTPWEELREAHLARLTGQRQAVA' A
#
# COMPACT_ATOMS: atom_id res chain seq x y z
N MET A 1 28.31 -4.47 39.55
CA MET A 1 28.14 -4.97 38.18
C MET A 1 26.65 -4.90 37.88
N SER A 2 26.14 -3.80 37.32
CA SER A 2 26.15 -3.47 35.87
C SER A 2 25.31 -4.51 35.12
N GLU A 3 24.22 -4.23 34.41
CA GLU A 3 23.76 -3.00 33.75
C GLU A 3 22.21 -2.99 33.78
N GLN A 4 21.58 -1.86 34.11
CA GLN A 4 20.18 -1.64 33.73
C GLN A 4 20.16 -1.39 32.21
N PRO A 5 19.29 -2.06 31.44
CA PRO A 5 19.22 -1.82 30.01
C PRO A 5 18.92 -0.34 29.76
N ASN A 6 19.85 0.26 29.03
CA ASN A 6 19.94 1.67 28.74
C ASN A 6 18.69 2.21 28.03
N THR A 7 18.37 3.44 28.42
CA THR A 7 17.74 4.48 27.60
C THR A 7 16.35 4.15 27.04
N VAL A 8 15.33 4.65 27.74
CA VAL A 8 14.18 5.24 27.05
C VAL A 8 14.72 6.08 25.90
N ASP A 9 14.36 5.70 24.68
CA ASP A 9 14.69 6.39 23.44
C ASP A 9 14.05 7.79 23.48
N THR A 10 14.73 8.72 24.14
CA THR A 10 14.35 10.13 24.30
C THR A 10 14.49 10.92 22.99
N ALA A 11 14.86 10.27 21.87
CA ALA A 11 15.00 10.88 20.56
C ALA A 11 13.72 10.82 19.70
N ARG A 12 12.69 10.07 20.10
CA ARG A 12 11.43 10.00 19.33
C ARG A 12 10.41 11.04 19.82
N GLN A 13 10.14 12.03 18.96
CA GLN A 13 9.05 12.98 19.16
C GLN A 13 7.70 12.28 18.93
N GLN A 14 6.77 12.45 19.87
CA GLN A 14 5.41 11.91 19.72
C GLN A 14 4.64 12.69 18.65
N LEU A 15 3.87 11.96 17.85
CA LEU A 15 2.95 12.55 16.88
C LEU A 15 1.67 13.01 17.57
N GLU A 16 1.03 14.03 17.00
CA GLU A 16 -0.34 14.38 17.36
C GLU A 16 -1.26 13.16 17.22
N PRO A 17 -2.24 12.96 18.14
CA PRO A 17 -3.07 11.75 18.16
C PRO A 17 -3.75 11.43 16.82
N ALA A 18 -4.23 12.45 16.10
CA ALA A 18 -4.84 12.30 14.79
C ALA A 18 -3.84 11.81 13.72
N ALA A 19 -2.60 12.31 13.75
CA ALA A 19 -1.55 11.88 12.84
C ALA A 19 -1.12 10.43 13.16
N ALA A 20 -1.00 10.09 14.44
CA ALA A 20 -0.71 8.71 14.87
C ALA A 20 -1.81 7.73 14.42
N GLU A 21 -3.09 8.13 14.51
CA GLU A 21 -4.21 7.33 14.00
C GLU A 21 -4.16 7.17 12.48
N ALA A 22 -3.90 8.26 11.73
CA ALA A 22 -3.78 8.18 10.28
C ALA A 22 -2.66 7.22 9.83
N VAL A 23 -1.52 7.23 10.51
CA VAL A 23 -0.42 6.28 10.26
C VAL A 23 -0.83 4.85 10.58
N ARG A 24 -1.55 4.62 11.69
CA ARG A 24 -2.08 3.28 12.03
C ARG A 24 -3.10 2.78 11.02
N ALA A 25 -3.99 3.65 10.54
CA ALA A 25 -4.96 3.33 9.50
C ALA A 25 -4.26 2.99 8.17
N TYR A 26 -3.24 3.77 7.79
CA TYR A 26 -2.44 3.47 6.60
C TYR A 26 -1.72 2.13 6.73
N ALA A 27 -1.13 1.84 7.90
CA ALA A 27 -0.51 0.54 8.15
C ALA A 27 -1.50 -0.63 8.08
N ALA A 28 -2.73 -0.45 8.58
CA ALA A 28 -3.79 -1.46 8.47
C ALA A 28 -4.18 -1.70 7.01
N LYS A 29 -4.35 -0.62 6.22
CA LYS A 29 -4.62 -0.71 4.78
C LYS A 29 -3.48 -1.44 4.05
N THR A 30 -2.23 -1.09 4.32
CA THR A 30 -1.07 -1.73 3.68
C THR A 30 -1.00 -3.22 3.97
N ARG A 31 -1.29 -3.65 5.21
CA ARG A 31 -1.38 -5.08 5.54
C ARG A 31 -2.50 -5.77 4.74
N ALA A 32 -3.69 -5.19 4.71
CA ALA A 32 -4.82 -5.74 3.96
C ALA A 32 -4.53 -5.83 2.45
N ASP A 33 -3.88 -4.81 1.88
CA ASP A 33 -3.47 -4.81 0.48
C ASP A 33 -2.43 -5.92 0.22
N ALA A 34 -1.47 -6.11 1.13
CA ALA A 34 -0.47 -7.18 1.04
C ALA A 34 -1.11 -8.57 1.12
N ASP A 35 -2.06 -8.78 2.04
CA ASP A 35 -2.78 -10.05 2.18
C ASP A 35 -3.56 -10.38 0.89
N ARG A 36 -4.21 -9.37 0.29
CA ARG A 36 -4.89 -9.53 -1.00
C ARG A 36 -3.92 -9.92 -2.12
N PHE A 37 -2.74 -9.28 -2.19
CA PHE A 37 -1.75 -9.64 -3.20
C PHE A 37 -1.20 -11.05 -3.00
N ALA A 38 -0.89 -11.44 -1.76
CA ALA A 38 -0.47 -12.79 -1.43
C ALA A 38 -1.51 -13.82 -1.89
N ALA A 39 -2.79 -13.60 -1.59
CA ALA A 39 -3.87 -14.48 -2.03
C ALA A 39 -3.93 -14.66 -3.56
N VAL A 40 -3.74 -13.59 -4.33
CA VAL A 40 -3.71 -13.68 -5.82
C VAL A 40 -2.49 -14.47 -6.30
N LEU A 41 -1.32 -14.26 -5.68
CA LEU A 41 -0.11 -15.00 -6.06
C LEU A 41 -0.22 -16.49 -5.71
N GLU A 42 -0.85 -16.82 -4.58
CA GLU A 42 -1.15 -18.19 -4.17
C GLU A 42 -2.15 -18.85 -5.12
N ASP A 43 -3.20 -18.13 -5.55
CA ASP A 43 -4.16 -18.61 -6.55
C ASP A 43 -3.48 -18.91 -7.89
N ILE A 44 -2.62 -18.01 -8.38
CA ILE A 44 -1.82 -18.22 -9.60
C ILE A 44 -0.89 -19.43 -9.44
N ALA A 45 -0.27 -19.60 -8.27
CA ALA A 45 0.59 -20.75 -8.01
C ALA A 45 -0.20 -22.07 -8.00
N ALA A 46 -1.45 -22.06 -7.54
CA ALA A 46 -2.32 -23.23 -7.46
C ALA A 46 -3.03 -23.56 -8.78
N HIS A 47 -3.38 -22.55 -9.58
CA HIS A 47 -4.30 -22.68 -10.73
C HIS A 47 -3.70 -22.23 -12.07
N GLY A 48 -2.51 -21.63 -12.06
CA GLY A 48 -1.88 -21.05 -13.24
C GLY A 48 -2.40 -19.63 -13.53
N LEU A 49 -1.92 -19.06 -14.64
CA LEU A 49 -2.32 -17.72 -15.05
C LEU A 49 -3.76 -17.72 -15.61
N PRO A 50 -4.51 -16.61 -15.45
CA PRO A 50 -5.81 -16.44 -16.10
C PRO A 50 -5.66 -16.44 -17.63
N ALA A 51 -6.72 -16.87 -18.32
CA ALA A 51 -6.77 -16.87 -19.77
C ALA A 51 -6.65 -15.43 -20.32
N VAL A 52 -5.85 -15.24 -21.37
CA VAL A 52 -5.55 -13.91 -21.92
C VAL A 52 -6.81 -13.19 -22.39
N GLU A 53 -7.80 -13.94 -22.88
CA GLU A 53 -9.09 -13.45 -23.36
C GLU A 53 -9.94 -12.83 -22.23
N THR A 54 -9.63 -13.17 -20.97
CA THR A 54 -10.29 -12.64 -19.78
C THR A 54 -9.52 -11.48 -19.12
N CYS A 55 -8.30 -11.21 -19.60
CA CYS A 55 -7.44 -10.16 -19.08
C CYS A 55 -7.66 -8.83 -19.82
N THR A 56 -7.53 -7.73 -19.10
CA THR A 56 -7.49 -6.40 -19.72
C THR A 56 -6.09 -6.11 -20.27
N PRO A 57 -5.95 -5.64 -21.52
CA PRO A 57 -4.65 -5.25 -22.07
C PRO A 57 -3.98 -4.14 -21.25
N TRP A 58 -2.66 -4.21 -21.14
CA TRP A 58 -1.88 -3.25 -20.37
C TRP A 58 -2.05 -1.81 -20.88
N GLU A 59 -2.13 -1.63 -22.19
CA GLU A 59 -2.33 -0.35 -22.84
C GLU A 59 -3.61 0.33 -22.35
N GLU A 60 -4.72 -0.41 -22.24
CA GLU A 60 -6.00 0.12 -21.79
C GLU A 60 -5.93 0.60 -20.34
N LEU A 61 -5.33 -0.20 -19.45
CA LEU A 61 -5.15 0.17 -18.04
C LEU A 61 -4.23 1.39 -17.88
N ARG A 62 -3.14 1.43 -18.65
CA ARG A 62 -2.17 2.53 -18.64
C ARG A 62 -2.83 3.83 -19.08
N GLU A 63 -3.52 3.83 -20.22
CA GLU A 63 -4.14 5.04 -20.76
C GLU A 63 -5.27 5.54 -19.85
N ALA A 64 -6.10 4.64 -19.29
CA ALA A 64 -7.11 5.01 -18.30
C ALA A 64 -6.48 5.68 -17.06
N HIS A 65 -5.37 5.13 -16.57
CA HIS A 65 -4.65 5.70 -15.44
C HIS A 65 -4.06 7.09 -15.74
N LEU A 66 -3.43 7.27 -16.91
CA LEU A 66 -2.85 8.54 -17.33
C LEU A 66 -3.92 9.62 -17.56
N ALA A 67 -5.07 9.25 -18.14
CA ALA A 67 -6.20 10.15 -18.29
C ALA A 67 -6.70 10.63 -16.92
N ARG A 68 -6.83 9.72 -15.95
CA ARG A 68 -7.20 10.07 -14.56
C ARG A 68 -6.20 11.04 -13.92
N LEU A 69 -4.90 10.78 -14.04
CA LEU A 69 -3.86 11.68 -13.50
C LEU A 69 -3.89 13.05 -14.19
N THR A 70 -4.11 13.09 -15.50
CA THR A 70 -4.21 14.34 -16.25
C THR A 70 -5.42 15.17 -15.81
N GLY A 71 -6.58 14.53 -15.63
CA GLY A 71 -7.79 15.19 -15.11
C GLY A 71 -7.59 15.69 -13.67
N GLN A 72 -6.93 14.91 -12.81
CA GLN A 72 -6.58 15.35 -11.45
C GLN A 72 -5.66 16.56 -11.45
N ARG A 73 -4.67 16.61 -12.36
CA ARG A 73 -3.78 17.77 -12.49
C ARG A 73 -4.52 19.02 -12.95
N GLN A 74 -5.48 18.90 -13.85
CA GLN A 74 -6.28 20.04 -14.32
C GLN A 74 -7.21 20.61 -13.24
N ALA A 75 -7.72 19.77 -12.34
CA ALA A 75 -8.59 20.20 -11.24
C ALA A 75 -7.87 20.96 -10.11
N VAL A 76 -6.54 20.98 -10.09
CA VAL A 76 -5.71 21.64 -9.06
C VAL A 76 -5.23 23.03 -9.52
N ALA A 77 -5.45 23.41 -10.78
CA ALA A 77 -5.10 24.71 -11.36
C ALA A 77 -6.30 25.69 -11.35
#